data_AF-A0A3M5TZR1-F1
#
_entry.id   AF-A0A3M5TZR1-F1
#
_cell.length_a   1.000
_cell.length_b   1.000
_cell.length_c   1.000
_cell.angle_alpha   90.00
_cell.angle_beta   90.00
_cell.angle_gamma   90.00
#
_symmetry.space_group_name_H-M   'P 1'
#
loop_
_entity.id
_entity.type
_entity.pdbx_description
1 polymer ?
#
loop_
_entity_poly.entity_id
_entity_poly.type
_entity_poly.pdbx_seq_one_letter_code
_entity_poly.pdbx_strand_id
1 'polypeptide(L)' 'MAEVTNKKLSNSAAAKAWIKANPAVLDTWLEGVKTVDGKDGLAAVKAKL' A
#
# COMPACT_ATOMS: atom_id res chain seq x y z
N MET A 1 18.79 -18.19 -9.15
CA MET A 1 17.37 -18.13 -9.55
C MET A 1 16.45 -18.77 -8.49
N ALA A 2 16.73 -18.64 -7.18
CA ALA A 2 16.03 -19.42 -6.14
C ALA A 2 15.72 -18.65 -4.83
N GLU A 3 15.79 -17.32 -4.82
CA GLU A 3 15.54 -16.51 -3.62
C GLU A 3 14.13 -15.90 -3.55
N VAL A 4 13.21 -16.34 -4.42
CA VAL A 4 11.78 -15.95 -4.37
C VAL A 4 11.02 -16.70 -3.26
N THR A 5 11.62 -17.70 -2.59
CA THR A 5 10.88 -18.63 -1.72
C THR A 5 10.93 -18.30 -0.21
N ASN A 6 11.74 -17.34 0.28
CA ASN A 6 12.10 -17.31 1.73
C ASN A 6 11.71 -16.07 2.58
N LYS A 7 10.83 -15.15 2.14
CA LYS A 7 10.45 -14.00 2.98
C LYS A 7 8.99 -14.04 3.43
N LYS A 8 8.76 -14.69 4.58
CA LYS A 8 7.59 -14.51 5.46
C LYS A 8 7.48 -13.08 6.05
N LEU A 9 8.00 -12.07 5.35
CA LEU A 9 7.66 -10.67 5.51
C LEU A 9 7.06 -10.29 4.16
N SER A 10 5.75 -10.47 4.06
CA SER A 10 4.93 -10.22 2.88
C SER A 10 5.38 -8.92 2.21
N ASN A 11 5.53 -8.87 0.88
CA ASN A 11 5.80 -7.62 0.16
C ASN A 11 4.84 -6.49 0.59
N SER A 12 3.63 -6.87 0.99
CA SER A 12 2.63 -6.01 1.61
C SER A 12 3.04 -5.38 2.95
N ALA A 13 3.79 -6.06 3.82
CA ALA A 13 4.31 -5.49 5.07
C ALA A 13 5.42 -4.46 4.82
N ALA A 14 6.36 -4.76 3.91
CA ALA A 14 7.39 -3.81 3.48
C ALA A 14 6.78 -2.60 2.77
N ALA A 15 5.80 -2.83 1.89
CA ALA A 15 5.03 -1.77 1.26
C ALA A 15 4.29 -0.91 2.30
N LYS A 16 3.65 -1.51 3.30
CA LYS A 16 3.00 -0.77 4.41
C LYS A 16 3.99 0.11 5.18
N ALA A 17 5.16 -0.42 5.53
CA ALA A 17 6.18 0.32 6.26
C ALA A 17 6.75 1.48 5.42
N TRP A 18 7.03 1.23 4.14
CA TRP A 18 7.51 2.26 3.21
C TRP A 18 6.45 3.34 2.95
N ILE A 19 5.19 2.94 2.79
CA ILE A 19 4.05 3.84 2.65
C ILE A 19 3.85 4.70 3.90
N LYS A 20 4.03 4.13 5.11
CA LYS A 20 3.96 4.89 6.36
C LYS A 20 5.07 5.92 6.49
N ALA A 21 6.26 5.60 5.96
CA ALA A 21 7.38 6.54 5.88
C ALA A 21 7.23 7.57 4.74
N ASN A 22 6.46 7.26 3.69
CA ASN A 22 6.26 8.11 2.52
C ASN A 22 4.77 8.34 2.22
N PRO A 23 4.03 9.04 3.09
CA PRO A 23 2.59 9.25 2.91
C PRO A 23 2.26 10.11 1.69
N ALA A 24 3.14 11.02 1.28
CA ALA A 24 2.92 11.88 0.11
C ALA A 24 2.83 11.09 -1.21
N VAL A 25 3.49 9.93 -1.29
CA VAL A 25 3.41 9.09 -2.49
C VAL A 25 2.04 8.41 -2.60
N LEU A 26 1.38 8.13 -1.46
CA LEU A 26 0.01 7.63 -1.44
C LEU A 26 -0.94 8.69 -1.97
N ASP A 27 -0.75 9.97 -1.62
CA ASP A 27 -1.57 11.07 -2.15
C ASP A 27 -1.49 11.10 -3.67
N THR A 28 -0.30 11.02 -4.27
CA THR A 28 -0.15 10.99 -5.74
C THR A 28 -0.67 9.70 -6.36
N TRP A 29 -0.41 8.52 -5.77
CA TRP A 29 -0.89 7.26 -6.33
C TRP A 29 -2.40 7.07 -6.22
N LEU A 30 -2.99 7.63 -5.17
CA LEU A 30 -4.43 7.56 -4.92
C LEU A 30 -5.17 8.82 -5.36
N GLU A 31 -4.48 9.75 -6.03
CA GLU A 31 -5.09 10.92 -6.64
C GLU A 31 -6.07 10.47 -7.71
N GLY A 32 -7.36 10.64 -7.45
CA GLY A 32 -8.44 10.16 -8.33
C GLY A 32 -8.72 8.66 -8.27
N VAL A 33 -7.99 7.88 -7.44
CA VAL A 33 -8.26 6.46 -7.25
C VAL A 33 -9.38 6.27 -6.24
N LYS A 34 -10.48 5.68 -6.72
CA LYS A 34 -11.56 5.19 -5.88
C LYS A 34 -11.37 3.70 -5.63
N THR A 35 -11.82 3.23 -4.47
CA THR A 35 -11.96 1.81 -4.21
C THR A 35 -12.93 1.20 -5.22
N VAL A 36 -12.93 -0.13 -5.34
CA VAL A 36 -13.88 -0.86 -6.18
C VAL A 36 -15.34 -0.49 -5.84
N ASP A 37 -15.60 -0.12 -4.58
CA ASP A 37 -16.90 0.36 -4.08
C ASP A 37 -17.15 1.87 -4.28
N GLY A 38 -16.25 2.60 -4.95
CA GLY A 38 -16.40 4.04 -5.21
C GLY A 38 -15.97 4.98 -4.08
N LYS A 39 -15.36 4.48 -3.01
CA LYS A 39 -14.91 5.27 -1.84
C LYS A 39 -13.48 5.78 -2.04
N ASP A 40 -13.03 6.76 -1.26
CA ASP A 40 -11.65 7.26 -1.36
C ASP A 40 -10.62 6.17 -1.08
N GLY A 41 -9.76 5.88 -2.07
CA GLY A 41 -8.71 4.87 -1.95
C GLY A 41 -7.75 5.18 -0.81
N LEU A 42 -7.45 6.46 -0.59
CA LEU A 42 -6.52 6.92 0.45
C LEU A 42 -7.06 6.65 1.86
N ALA A 43 -8.35 6.89 2.06
CA ALA A 43 -9.03 6.55 3.32
C ALA A 43 -9.03 5.03 3.56
N ALA A 44 -9.27 4.23 2.51
CA ALA A 44 -9.28 2.77 2.61
C ALA A 44 -7.90 2.18 2.96
N VAL A 45 -6.82 2.73 2.39
CA VAL A 45 -5.45 2.30 2.72
C VAL A 45 -5.06 2.74 4.12
N LYS A 46 -5.38 3.97 4.53
CA LYS A 46 -5.17 4.46 5.90
C LYS A 46 -5.96 3.63 6.93
N ALA A 47 -7.16 3.16 6.60
CA ALA A 47 -7.96 2.31 7.48
C ALA A 47 -7.44 0.88 7.62
N LYS A 48 -6.61 0.39 6.67
CA LYS A 48 -6.02 -0.96 6.69
C LYS A 48 -4.53 -1.00 7.10
N LEU A 49 -3.89 0.17 7.23
CA LEU A 49 -2.54 0.33 7.77
C LEU A 49 -2.55 0.19 9.29
#